data_AF-A0A3D5V8V7-F1
#
_entry.id   AF-A0A3D5V8V7-F1
#
_cell.length_a   1.000
_cell.length_b   1.000
_cell.length_c   1.000
_cell.angle_alpha   90.00
_cell.angle_beta   90.00
_cell.angle_gamma   90.00
#
_symmetry.space_group_name_H-M   'P 1'
#
loop_
_entity.id
_entity.type
_entity.pdbx_description
1 polymer ?
#
loop_
_entity_poly.entity_id
_entity_poly.type
_entity_poly.pdbx_seq_one_letter_code
_entity_poly.pdbx_strand_id
1 'polypeptide(L)'
;EPTIALSSSGAKGTITLSWETSDAKNLTSYYIYRGTNPTSLSKIATVAASGNTYKDSAVADGVLYYYHVTAFGKKESQPSNQICNMHGTRLTEADTGADFTTTVDDSPYVVENKVSFAGDLDILENTQLYVMPGAKVVFEKATAASIYVERGLFVI
;
A
#
# COMPACT_ATOMS: atom_id res chain seq x y z
N GLU A 1 22.07 -12.48 10.72
CA GLU A 1 22.02 -11.06 11.12
C GLU A 1 20.56 -10.72 11.38
N PRO A 2 20.21 -9.88 12.37
CA PRO A 2 18.82 -9.50 12.60
C PRO A 2 18.27 -8.81 11.34
N THR A 3 17.09 -9.24 10.91
CA THR A 3 16.41 -8.74 9.71
C THR A 3 15.75 -7.40 10.04
N ILE A 4 15.97 -6.37 9.22
CA ILE A 4 15.26 -5.10 9.32
C ILE A 4 13.76 -5.39 9.18
N ALA A 5 12.95 -4.94 10.15
CA ALA A 5 11.50 -5.01 10.05
C ALA A 5 10.99 -3.79 9.26
N LEU A 6 10.47 -4.04 8.07
CA LEU A 6 9.90 -3.04 7.17
C LEU A 6 8.36 -3.11 7.21
N SER A 7 7.75 -1.93 7.26
CA SER A 7 6.31 -1.70 7.17
C SER A 7 6.02 -0.61 6.14
N SER A 8 4.76 -0.51 5.71
CA SER A 8 4.34 0.54 4.77
C SER A 8 2.91 0.98 5.01
N SER A 9 2.60 2.22 4.65
CA SER A 9 1.24 2.76 4.59
C SER A 9 1.00 3.45 3.24
N GLY A 10 -0.12 3.13 2.61
CA GLY A 10 -0.58 3.75 1.37
C GLY A 10 -1.53 4.91 1.66
N ALA A 11 -1.34 6.03 0.95
CA ALA A 11 -2.29 7.15 0.90
C ALA A 11 -2.39 7.64 -0.54
N LYS A 12 -3.36 8.50 -0.85
CA LYS A 12 -3.52 9.04 -2.20
C LYS A 12 -2.23 9.76 -2.66
N GLY A 13 -1.68 9.31 -3.78
CA GLY A 13 -0.46 9.81 -4.41
C GLY A 13 0.85 9.42 -3.71
N THR A 14 0.82 8.57 -2.66
CA THR A 14 2.05 8.23 -1.94
C THR A 14 2.02 6.90 -1.21
N ILE A 15 3.19 6.26 -1.12
CA ILE A 15 3.45 5.13 -0.21
C ILE A 15 4.55 5.56 0.77
N THR A 16 4.29 5.47 2.06
CA THR A 16 5.27 5.74 3.11
C THR A 16 5.83 4.42 3.62
N LEU A 17 7.15 4.30 3.62
CA LEU A 17 7.88 3.17 4.17
C LEU A 17 8.46 3.56 5.53
N SER A 18 8.37 2.66 6.50
CA SER A 18 8.94 2.82 7.84
C SER A 18 9.62 1.53 8.25
N TRP A 19 10.82 1.63 8.82
CA TRP A 19 11.59 0.46 9.24
C TRP A 19 12.26 0.64 10.60
N GLU A 20 12.56 -0.48 11.24
CA GLU A 20 13.37 -0.49 12.46
C GLU A 20 14.84 -0.20 12.17
N THR A 21 15.50 0.46 13.12
CA THR A 21 16.94 0.78 12.98
C THR A 21 17.75 -0.51 12.93
N SER A 22 18.62 -0.61 11.92
CA SER A 22 19.53 -1.75 11.76
C SER A 22 20.73 -1.69 12.69
N ASP A 23 21.10 -2.83 13.29
CA ASP A 23 22.34 -3.03 14.05
C ASP A 23 23.59 -3.25 13.17
N ALA A 24 23.51 -2.92 11.88
CA ALA A 24 24.64 -3.06 10.96
C ALA A 24 25.86 -2.25 11.45
N LYS A 25 27.02 -2.90 11.51
CA LYS A 25 28.27 -2.25 11.94
C LYS A 25 28.66 -1.11 10.99
N ASN A 26 28.92 0.06 11.56
CA ASN A 26 29.26 1.28 10.81
C ASN A 26 28.15 1.66 9.83
N LEU A 27 26.88 1.54 10.23
CA LEU A 27 25.75 1.98 9.42
C LEU A 27 25.95 3.43 8.96
N THR A 28 25.82 3.65 7.66
CA THR A 28 25.94 4.97 7.02
C THR A 28 24.65 5.39 6.35
N SER A 29 23.91 4.43 5.79
CA SER A 29 22.68 4.70 5.05
C SER A 29 21.80 3.47 4.95
N TYR A 30 20.57 3.69 4.51
CA TYR A 30 19.61 2.69 4.05
C TYR A 30 19.41 2.85 2.56
N TYR A 31 19.37 1.75 1.82
CA TYR A 31 18.97 1.73 0.41
C TYR A 31 17.55 1.21 0.29
N ILE A 32 16.74 1.96 -0.45
CA ILE A 32 15.32 1.68 -0.64
C ILE A 32 15.18 1.11 -2.03
N TYR A 33 14.64 -0.10 -2.12
CA TYR A 33 14.40 -0.80 -3.36
C TYR A 33 12.92 -0.85 -3.66
N ARG A 34 12.57 -0.70 -4.94
CA ARG A 34 11.20 -0.77 -5.43
C ARG A 34 11.13 -1.50 -6.77
N GLY A 35 10.06 -2.22 -7.02
CA GLY A 35 9.72 -2.80 -8.31
C GLY A 35 8.23 -3.09 -8.42
N THR A 36 7.75 -3.40 -9.63
CA THR A 36 6.39 -3.89 -9.88
C THR A 36 6.34 -5.41 -10.02
N ASN A 37 7.50 -6.06 -9.99
CA ASN A 37 7.65 -7.51 -9.92
C ASN A 37 8.35 -7.84 -8.59
N PRO A 38 7.83 -8.80 -7.78
CA PRO A 38 8.41 -9.12 -6.49
C PRO A 38 9.85 -9.63 -6.56
N THR A 39 10.32 -10.14 -7.69
CA THR A 39 11.68 -10.67 -7.85
C THR A 39 12.64 -9.72 -8.56
N SER A 40 12.16 -8.54 -8.98
CA SER A 40 12.95 -7.56 -9.72
C SER A 40 12.70 -6.16 -9.17
N LEU A 41 13.52 -5.78 -8.19
CA LEU A 41 13.49 -4.46 -7.57
C LEU A 41 14.80 -3.70 -7.88
N SER A 42 14.69 -2.39 -8.02
CA SER A 42 15.82 -1.49 -8.25
C SER A 42 15.91 -0.47 -7.13
N LYS A 43 17.13 -0.01 -6.81
CA LYS A 43 17.33 1.04 -5.81
C LYS A 43 16.74 2.36 -6.32
N ILE A 44 15.81 2.93 -5.57
CA ILE A 44 15.15 4.21 -5.90
C ILE A 44 15.63 5.36 -5.02
N ALA A 45 16.16 5.07 -3.83
CA ALA A 45 16.61 6.10 -2.90
C ALA A 45 17.71 5.61 -1.97
N THR A 46 18.36 6.58 -1.32
CA THR A 46 19.31 6.38 -0.23
C THR A 46 18.93 7.33 0.91
N VAL A 47 18.71 6.78 2.10
CA VAL A 47 18.35 7.53 3.31
C VAL A 47 19.53 7.45 4.29
N ALA A 48 19.86 8.55 4.97
CA ALA A 48 20.95 8.57 5.94
C ALA A 48 20.69 7.61 7.12
N ALA A 49 21.74 7.14 7.78
CA ALA A 49 21.64 6.22 8.94
C ALA A 49 20.72 6.71 10.07
N SER A 50 20.56 8.04 10.21
CA SER A 50 19.67 8.65 11.22
C SER A 50 18.20 8.63 10.83
N GLY A 51 17.87 8.33 9.57
CA GLY A 51 16.51 8.27 9.07
C GLY A 51 15.98 6.83 9.03
N ASN A 52 14.71 6.66 9.32
CA ASN A 52 14.04 5.37 9.36
C ASN A 52 12.71 5.36 8.58
N THR A 53 12.50 6.38 7.75
CA THR A 53 11.30 6.55 6.92
C THR A 53 11.67 7.01 5.53
N TYR A 54 10.83 6.67 4.55
CA TYR A 54 10.93 7.15 3.17
C TYR A 54 9.53 7.32 2.57
N LYS A 55 9.26 8.49 2.00
CA LYS A 55 8.01 8.78 1.30
C LYS A 55 8.22 8.64 -0.20
N ASP A 56 7.63 7.60 -0.79
CA ASP A 56 7.57 7.44 -2.23
C ASP A 56 6.35 8.17 -2.79
N SER A 57 6.57 9.17 -3.63
CA SER A 57 5.52 9.92 -4.35
C SER A 57 5.57 9.71 -5.86
N ALA A 58 6.44 8.82 -6.35
CA ALA A 58 6.55 8.45 -7.76
C ALA A 58 5.77 7.15 -8.03
N VAL A 59 4.50 7.12 -7.60
CA VAL A 59 3.59 5.96 -7.62
C VAL A 59 2.39 6.26 -8.51
N ALA A 60 1.99 5.30 -9.33
CA ALA A 60 0.88 5.45 -10.27
C ALA A 60 -0.37 4.67 -9.81
N ASP A 61 -1.54 5.14 -10.22
CA ASP A 61 -2.83 4.52 -9.94
C ASP A 61 -2.86 3.06 -10.42
N GLY A 62 -3.41 2.18 -9.58
CA GLY A 62 -3.56 0.76 -9.90
C GLY A 62 -2.27 -0.06 -9.95
N VAL A 63 -1.11 0.52 -9.61
CA VAL A 63 0.17 -0.20 -9.62
C VAL A 63 0.50 -0.72 -8.23
N LEU A 64 0.58 -2.05 -8.09
CA LEU A 64 1.11 -2.71 -6.90
C LEU A 64 2.64 -2.64 -6.92
N TYR A 65 3.22 -1.95 -5.93
CA TYR A 65 4.66 -1.83 -5.78
C TYR A 65 5.16 -2.74 -4.67
N TYR A 66 6.29 -3.39 -4.91
CA TYR A 66 7.04 -4.18 -3.94
C TYR A 66 8.22 -3.37 -3.44
N TYR A 67 8.52 -3.49 -2.15
CA TYR A 67 9.63 -2.80 -1.52
C TYR A 67 10.41 -3.73 -0.58
N HIS A 68 11.71 -3.47 -0.51
CA HIS A 68 12.54 -3.89 0.62
C HIS A 68 13.57 -2.80 0.92
N VAL A 69 14.16 -2.86 2.10
CA VAL A 69 15.23 -1.97 2.55
C VAL A 69 16.46 -2.78 2.89
N THR A 70 17.64 -2.28 2.55
CA THR A 70 18.92 -2.80 3.04
C THR A 70 19.64 -1.71 3.83
N ALA A 71 20.47 -2.12 4.78
CA ALA A 71 21.40 -1.25 5.47
C ALA A 71 22.76 -1.28 4.76
N PHE A 72 23.41 -0.12 4.68
CA PHE A 72 24.75 0.01 4.12
C PHE A 72 25.70 0.60 5.15
N GLY A 73 26.77 -0.15 5.43
CA GLY A 73 27.93 0.32 6.20
C GLY A 73 29.21 0.17 5.38
N LYS A 74 30.02 -0.84 5.71
CA LYS A 74 31.15 -1.25 4.85
C LYS A 74 30.72 -2.10 3.65
N LYS A 75 29.60 -2.80 3.80
CA LYS A 75 28.93 -3.61 2.79
C LYS A 75 27.42 -3.46 2.96
N GLU A 76 26.68 -3.78 1.92
CA GLU A 76 25.23 -3.87 1.97
C GLU A 76 24.80 -5.12 2.75
N SER A 77 23.76 -4.98 3.57
CA SER A 77 23.16 -6.07 4.31
C SER A 77 22.29 -6.96 3.41
N GLN A 78 21.77 -8.06 3.98
CA GLN A 78 20.63 -8.73 3.39
C GLN A 78 19.40 -7.81 3.38
N PRO A 79 18.45 -8.02 2.45
CA PRO A 79 17.16 -7.32 2.45
C PRO A 79 16.37 -7.50 3.75
N SER A 80 15.54 -6.51 4.08
CA SER A 80 14.44 -6.63 5.03
C SER A 80 13.43 -7.69 4.59
N ASN A 81 12.38 -7.92 5.39
CA ASN A 81 11.16 -8.48 4.82
C ASN A 81 10.69 -7.63 3.63
N GLN A 82 10.16 -8.30 2.61
CA GLN A 82 9.55 -7.64 1.48
C GLN A 82 8.10 -7.32 1.79
N ILE A 83 7.67 -6.11 1.46
CA ILE A 83 6.27 -5.69 1.55
C ILE A 83 5.76 -5.33 0.15
N CYS A 84 4.45 -5.27 0.00
CA CYS A 84 3.82 -4.69 -1.19
C CYS A 84 2.73 -3.71 -0.76
N ASN A 85 2.57 -2.64 -1.53
CA ASN A 85 1.53 -1.66 -1.30
C ASN A 85 1.14 -0.94 -2.59
N MET A 86 -0.06 -0.37 -2.59
CA MET A 86 -0.60 0.48 -3.64
C MET A 86 -1.02 1.80 -3.01
N HIS A 87 -0.78 2.90 -3.71
CA HIS A 87 -1.24 4.21 -3.23
C HIS A 87 -2.77 4.34 -3.41
N GLY A 88 -3.41 5.21 -2.64
CA GLY A 88 -4.85 5.45 -2.69
C GLY A 88 -5.50 5.58 -1.32
N THR A 89 -6.71 6.11 -1.29
CA THR A 89 -7.53 6.31 -0.09
C THR A 89 -7.97 4.97 0.48
N ARG A 90 -7.68 4.73 1.76
CA ARG A 90 -8.05 3.48 2.43
C ARG A 90 -9.53 3.50 2.78
N LEU A 91 -10.24 2.42 2.47
CA LEU A 91 -11.56 2.19 3.05
C LEU A 91 -11.40 1.59 4.45
N THR A 92 -12.10 2.19 5.40
CA THR A 92 -12.10 1.83 6.82
C THR A 92 -13.49 1.38 7.25
N GLU A 93 -13.63 0.83 8.46
CA GLU A 93 -14.95 0.47 9.01
C GLU A 93 -15.90 1.68 9.14
N ALA A 94 -15.36 2.90 9.19
CA ALA A 94 -16.17 4.12 9.19
C ALA A 94 -16.89 4.35 7.84
N ASP A 95 -16.29 3.91 6.74
CA ASP A 95 -16.83 4.05 5.39
C ASP A 95 -17.90 2.99 5.09
N THR A 96 -18.03 1.96 5.94
CA THR A 96 -18.75 0.74 5.60
C THR A 96 -19.95 0.45 6.50
N GLY A 97 -20.31 1.39 7.38
CA GLY A 97 -21.48 1.29 8.26
C GLY A 97 -22.84 1.45 7.56
N ALA A 98 -22.85 1.81 6.27
CA ALA A 98 -24.04 1.96 5.43
C ALA A 98 -23.69 1.69 3.95
N ASP A 99 -24.52 2.17 3.02
CA ASP A 99 -24.17 2.25 1.60
C ASP A 99 -22.93 3.15 1.44
N PHE A 100 -21.97 2.71 0.62
CA PHE A 100 -20.77 3.48 0.32
C PHE A 100 -20.75 3.89 -1.15
N THR A 101 -20.52 5.17 -1.40
CA THR A 101 -20.43 5.73 -2.74
C THR A 101 -19.09 6.43 -2.93
N THR A 102 -18.33 6.04 -3.95
CA THR A 102 -17.02 6.64 -4.25
C THR A 102 -17.13 8.11 -4.66
N THR A 103 -16.12 8.92 -4.34
CA THR A 103 -15.94 10.28 -4.83
C THR A 103 -14.72 10.38 -5.77
N VAL A 104 -14.74 11.33 -6.69
CA VAL A 104 -13.60 11.59 -7.60
C VAL A 104 -12.38 12.12 -6.81
N ASP A 105 -12.62 12.95 -5.80
CA ASP A 105 -11.57 13.61 -5.01
C ASP A 105 -10.77 12.62 -4.15
N ASP A 106 -11.32 11.47 -3.82
CA ASP A 106 -10.64 10.43 -3.04
C ASP A 106 -10.13 9.26 -3.88
N SER A 107 -10.49 9.18 -5.16
CA SER A 107 -9.98 8.16 -6.08
C SER A 107 -8.45 8.26 -6.24
N PRO A 108 -7.70 7.14 -6.30
CA PRO A 108 -8.19 5.76 -6.20
C PRO A 108 -8.44 5.33 -4.75
N TYR A 109 -9.48 4.52 -4.54
CA TYR A 109 -9.73 3.81 -3.30
C TYR A 109 -9.01 2.47 -3.30
N VAL A 110 -8.60 2.01 -2.11
CA VAL A 110 -7.93 0.72 -1.95
C VAL A 110 -8.42 -0.01 -0.70
N VAL A 111 -8.73 -1.29 -0.89
CA VAL A 111 -9.06 -2.25 0.15
C VAL A 111 -7.82 -3.12 0.39
N GLU A 112 -7.16 -2.95 1.54
CA GLU A 112 -5.91 -3.66 1.86
C GLU A 112 -6.10 -4.88 2.78
N ASN A 113 -7.24 -4.95 3.47
CA ASN A 113 -7.57 -6.02 4.42
C ASN A 113 -9.02 -6.50 4.19
N LYS A 114 -9.62 -7.17 5.17
CA LYS A 114 -11.07 -7.39 5.17
C LYS A 114 -11.77 -6.05 5.43
N VAL A 115 -12.70 -5.69 4.55
CA VAL A 115 -13.64 -4.58 4.73
C VAL A 115 -15.06 -5.13 4.59
N SER A 116 -15.92 -4.79 5.55
CA SER A 116 -17.31 -5.28 5.66
C SER A 116 -18.30 -4.14 5.45
N PHE A 117 -19.05 -4.15 4.35
CA PHE A 117 -20.11 -3.19 4.03
C PHE A 117 -21.46 -3.65 4.58
N ALA A 118 -22.12 -2.79 5.36
CA ALA A 118 -23.49 -3.01 5.82
C ALA A 118 -24.52 -2.74 4.71
N GLY A 119 -24.17 -1.89 3.74
CA GLY A 119 -25.00 -1.51 2.60
C GLY A 119 -24.40 -1.90 1.25
N ASP A 120 -24.86 -1.22 0.21
CA ASP A 120 -24.40 -1.38 -1.18
C ASP A 120 -23.08 -0.62 -1.42
N LEU A 121 -22.35 -1.01 -2.47
CA LEU A 121 -21.10 -0.38 -2.90
C LEU A 121 -21.28 0.23 -4.29
N ASP A 122 -21.32 1.56 -4.36
CA ASP A 122 -21.47 2.33 -5.59
C ASP A 122 -20.12 2.92 -6.04
N ILE A 123 -19.63 2.48 -7.19
CA ILE A 123 -18.40 2.94 -7.83
C ILE A 123 -18.80 3.81 -9.03
N LEU A 124 -18.75 5.12 -8.83
CA LEU A 124 -19.24 6.14 -9.76
C LEU A 124 -18.24 6.48 -10.87
N GLU A 125 -18.66 7.35 -11.79
CA GLU A 125 -17.87 7.74 -12.96
C GLU A 125 -16.53 8.36 -12.54
N ASN A 126 -15.45 7.98 -13.25
CA ASN A 126 -14.09 8.46 -13.04
C ASN A 126 -13.48 8.13 -11.66
N THR A 127 -14.05 7.18 -10.93
CA THR A 127 -13.46 6.64 -9.70
C THR A 127 -12.89 5.24 -9.92
N GLN A 128 -11.94 4.87 -9.08
CA GLN A 128 -11.27 3.57 -9.12
C GLN A 128 -11.26 2.98 -7.72
N LEU A 129 -11.55 1.68 -7.61
CA LEU A 129 -11.42 0.91 -6.36
C LEU A 129 -10.62 -0.36 -6.64
N TYR A 130 -9.50 -0.50 -5.94
CA TYR A 130 -8.60 -1.64 -6.03
C TYR A 130 -8.66 -2.49 -4.77
N VAL A 131 -8.75 -3.81 -4.91
CA VAL A 131 -8.63 -4.75 -3.80
C VAL A 131 -7.24 -5.38 -3.86
N MET A 132 -6.46 -5.23 -2.79
CA MET A 132 -5.10 -5.77 -2.76
C MET A 132 -5.10 -7.30 -2.66
N PRO A 133 -4.03 -7.99 -3.09
CA PRO A 133 -3.91 -9.44 -2.93
C PRO A 133 -4.13 -9.89 -1.49
N GLY A 134 -5.09 -10.79 -1.28
CA GLY A 134 -5.44 -11.33 0.04
C GLY A 134 -6.47 -10.49 0.83
N ALA A 135 -6.79 -9.28 0.37
CA ALA A 135 -7.85 -8.46 0.93
C ALA A 135 -9.24 -9.04 0.56
N LYS A 136 -10.27 -8.65 1.32
CA LYS A 136 -11.63 -9.17 1.12
C LYS A 136 -12.65 -8.05 1.24
N VAL A 137 -13.53 -7.97 0.26
CA VAL A 137 -14.76 -7.17 0.34
C VAL A 137 -15.89 -8.11 0.77
N VAL A 138 -16.53 -7.78 1.88
CA VAL A 138 -17.61 -8.57 2.49
C VAL A 138 -18.85 -7.68 2.61
N PHE A 139 -20.02 -8.25 2.38
CA PHE A 139 -21.30 -7.60 2.62
C PHE A 139 -22.00 -8.29 3.78
N GLU A 140 -22.41 -7.52 4.78
CA GLU A 140 -23.04 -8.03 6.03
C GLU A 140 -24.56 -7.78 6.08
N LYS A 141 -25.13 -7.29 4.99
CA LYS A 141 -26.58 -7.03 4.86
C LYS A 141 -27.38 -8.33 5.02
N ALA A 142 -28.49 -8.26 5.77
CA ALA A 142 -29.43 -9.38 5.93
C ALA A 142 -30.23 -9.69 4.64
N THR A 143 -30.18 -8.79 3.66
CA THR A 143 -30.76 -8.92 2.33
C THR A 143 -29.66 -8.86 1.28
N ALA A 144 -29.99 -9.03 -0.01
CA ALA A 144 -29.00 -8.91 -1.07
C ALA A 144 -28.34 -7.52 -1.06
N ALA A 145 -27.01 -7.52 -1.07
CA ALA A 145 -26.19 -6.33 -1.29
C ALA A 145 -25.72 -6.30 -2.75
N SER A 146 -25.53 -5.10 -3.29
CA SER A 146 -25.10 -4.89 -4.67
C SER A 146 -23.74 -4.20 -4.73
N ILE A 147 -22.96 -4.53 -5.76
CA ILE A 147 -21.88 -3.68 -6.25
C ILE A 147 -22.40 -3.05 -7.53
N TYR A 148 -22.55 -1.73 -7.53
CA TYR A 148 -22.91 -0.95 -8.71
C TYR A 148 -21.67 -0.26 -9.26
N VAL A 149 -21.40 -0.40 -10.55
CA VAL A 149 -20.26 0.24 -11.22
C VAL A 149 -20.76 1.09 -12.38
N GLU A 150 -20.84 2.40 -12.16
CA GLU A 150 -21.29 3.38 -13.16
C GLU A 150 -20.08 4.05 -13.80
N ARG A 151 -19.55 3.48 -14.89
CA ARG A 151 -18.41 4.05 -15.63
C ARG A 151 -17.16 4.30 -14.77
N GLY A 152 -17.09 3.70 -13.58
CA GLY A 152 -15.91 3.58 -12.74
C GLY A 152 -15.16 2.27 -12.98
N LEU A 153 -14.14 2.03 -12.17
CA LEU A 153 -13.31 0.83 -12.25
C LEU A 153 -13.28 0.08 -10.91
N PHE A 154 -13.60 -1.21 -10.96
CA PHE A 154 -13.44 -2.14 -9.84
C PHE A 154 -12.45 -3.24 -10.22
N VAL A 155 -11.37 -3.40 -9.45
CA VAL A 155 -10.31 -4.40 -9.71
C VAL A 155 -10.07 -5.26 -8.46
N ILE A 156 -10.05 -6.58 -8.65
CA ILE A 156 -9.76 -7.60 -7.63
C ILE A 156 -8.55 -8.46 -8.00
#